data_AF-A0A377FNL7-F1
#
_entry.id   AF-A0A377FNL7-F1
#
_cell.length_a   1.000
_cell.length_b   1.000
_cell.length_c   1.000
_cell.angle_alpha   90.00
_cell.angle_beta   90.00
_cell.angle_gamma   90.00
#
_symmetry.space_group_name_H-M   'P 1'
#
loop_
_entity.id
_entity.type
_entity.pdbx_description
1 polymer ?
#
loop_
_entity_poly.entity_id
_entity_poly.type
_entity_poly.pdbx_seq_one_letter_code
_entity_poly.pdbx_strand_id
1 'polypeptide(L)'
;MPDEFNFTPSRYFKFGKFIGATSHFQILASELSDRMLSEFLDIDDNINISFHIRAIDQSEAIKMVKRKNTDIDKMKIEENKKAVRSGYDMDILPSDLITYGEDVKSLLKDLQTRDERMFVVSIVFMNFARTVQKLDNTIAQISSIANKHNCKLKRLDHSQEQGLVSVLPLGVNKIEIDRGLTSSSTAVFMPFTTEELFINSSNSLYYGLNALSHNLIMAYRKKLKNPNGLILGTPGSGKSFSAKREMANAILVTDDDVIICDPEGEYGNLVRQFKGEVIKVSSKSKDYLNPLDINMNYGDGDAPLKDNSYSIYQKV
;
A
#
# COMPACT_ATOMS: atom_id res chain seq x y z
N MET A 1 11.37 28.15 -12.71
CA MET A 1 12.51 27.73 -11.85
C MET A 1 12.88 28.89 -10.95
N PRO A 2 13.35 28.67 -9.73
CA PRO A 2 13.87 29.76 -8.90
C PRO A 2 15.14 30.34 -9.55
N ASP A 3 15.28 31.67 -9.48
CA ASP A 3 16.42 32.37 -10.08
C ASP A 3 17.71 32.23 -9.24
N GLU A 4 17.58 31.94 -7.95
CA GLU A 4 18.69 31.79 -7.00
C GLU A 4 18.34 30.81 -5.86
N PHE A 5 19.36 30.12 -5.36
CA PHE A 5 19.35 29.40 -4.08
C PHE A 5 20.36 30.04 -3.11
N ASN A 6 19.92 30.35 -1.89
CA ASN A 6 20.79 30.89 -0.84
C ASN A 6 20.79 29.97 0.38
N PHE A 7 21.93 29.33 0.66
CA PHE A 7 22.12 28.37 1.77
C PHE A 7 22.63 29.01 3.06
N THR A 8 22.55 30.34 3.17
CA THR A 8 22.89 31.07 4.40
C THR A 8 21.61 31.50 5.10
N PRO A 9 21.43 31.18 6.40
CA PRO A 9 22.31 30.47 7.33
C PRO A 9 22.22 28.94 7.25
N SER A 10 23.14 28.23 7.90
CA SER A 10 23.35 26.78 7.78
C SER A 10 22.14 25.87 8.06
N ARG A 11 21.11 26.37 8.73
CA ARG A 11 19.92 25.60 9.14
C ARG A 11 18.80 25.58 8.09
N TYR A 12 18.79 26.51 7.13
CA TYR A 12 17.75 26.62 6.10
C TYR A 12 18.30 27.24 4.83
N PHE A 13 17.59 27.07 3.72
CA PHE A 13 17.94 27.71 2.46
C PHE A 13 16.74 28.47 1.89
N LYS A 14 17.00 29.52 1.12
CA LYS A 14 15.98 30.33 0.47
C LYS A 14 16.00 30.06 -1.03
N PHE A 15 14.81 29.99 -1.61
CA PHE A 15 14.64 29.88 -3.06
C PHE A 15 13.34 30.56 -3.47
N GLY A 16 13.42 31.53 -4.39
CA GLY A 16 12.29 32.39 -4.74
C GLY A 16 11.61 33.02 -3.51
N LYS A 17 10.32 32.72 -3.29
CA LYS A 17 9.52 33.24 -2.16
C LYS A 17 9.43 32.25 -0.99
N PHE A 18 10.24 31.20 -0.98
CA PHE A 18 10.17 30.11 -0.01
C PHE A 18 11.48 29.96 0.76
N ILE A 19 11.33 29.45 1.97
CA ILE A 19 12.40 29.00 2.84
C ILE A 19 12.23 27.49 2.91
N GLY A 20 13.22 26.76 2.43
CA GLY A 20 13.29 25.32 2.47
C GLY A 20 14.25 24.86 3.55
N ALA A 21 14.05 23.63 3.99
CA ALA A 21 15.09 22.95 4.71
C ALA A 21 14.99 21.44 4.68
N THR A 22 16.16 20.80 4.76
CA THR A 22 16.31 19.36 4.66
C THR A 22 16.69 18.72 5.98
N SER A 23 16.19 17.51 6.18
CA SER A 23 16.40 16.69 7.37
C SER A 23 16.63 15.23 6.94
N HIS A 24 17.51 14.51 7.64
CA HIS A 24 17.59 13.05 7.51
C HIS A 24 16.65 12.38 8.49
N PHE A 25 16.04 11.28 8.07
CA PHE A 25 15.19 10.47 8.91
C PHE A 25 15.99 9.28 9.45
N GLN A 26 16.15 9.24 10.77
CA GLN A 26 16.93 8.23 11.47
C GLN A 26 15.99 7.18 12.08
N ILE A 27 16.06 5.96 11.53
CA ILE A 27 15.33 4.80 12.06
C ILE A 27 16.10 4.21 13.24
N LEU A 28 15.47 4.19 14.42
CA LEU A 28 16.01 3.55 15.62
C LEU A 28 15.21 2.32 16.04
N ALA A 29 13.95 2.21 15.59
CA ALA A 29 13.08 1.07 15.85
C ALA A 29 13.63 -0.23 15.23
N SER A 30 13.37 -1.35 15.91
CA SER A 30 13.63 -2.70 15.36
C SER A 30 12.60 -3.11 14.30
N GLU A 31 11.37 -2.60 14.41
CA GLU A 31 10.30 -2.79 13.43
C GLU A 31 9.64 -1.45 13.08
N LEU A 32 9.13 -1.34 11.85
CA LEU A 32 8.51 -0.13 11.33
C LEU A 32 7.04 -0.41 10.98
N SER A 33 6.14 0.51 11.33
CA SER A 33 4.73 0.42 10.94
C SER A 33 4.53 0.88 9.50
N ASP A 34 3.72 0.13 8.75
CA ASP A 34 3.17 0.44 7.42
C ASP A 34 2.38 1.76 7.35
N ARG A 35 1.90 2.28 8.48
CA ARG A 35 1.18 3.56 8.58
C ARG A 35 2.07 4.78 8.75
N MET A 36 3.37 4.58 8.96
CA MET A 36 4.27 5.69 9.26
C MET A 36 4.35 6.68 8.09
N LEU A 37 4.48 6.17 6.87
CA LEU A 37 4.57 7.02 5.69
C LEU A 37 3.26 7.76 5.44
N SER A 38 2.11 7.11 5.60
CA SER A 38 0.81 7.78 5.46
C SER A 38 0.63 8.90 6.49
N GLU A 39 1.02 8.70 7.75
CA GLU A 39 0.95 9.76 8.77
C GLU A 39 1.79 11.00 8.39
N PHE A 40 2.92 10.83 7.71
CA PHE A 40 3.69 11.97 7.18
C PHE A 40 3.02 12.64 5.99
N LEU A 41 2.43 11.86 5.08
CA LEU A 41 1.77 12.35 3.87
C LEU A 41 0.42 13.02 4.16
N ASP A 42 -0.23 12.69 5.27
CA ASP A 42 -1.49 13.30 5.73
C ASP A 42 -1.30 14.74 6.28
N ILE A 43 -0.06 15.19 6.45
CA ILE A 43 0.21 16.58 6.84
C ILE A 43 -0.08 17.50 5.65
N ASP A 44 -1.03 18.43 5.83
CA ASP A 44 -1.38 19.47 4.85
C ASP A 44 -0.33 20.61 4.81
N ASP A 45 0.88 20.26 4.38
CA ASP A 45 1.99 21.18 4.14
C ASP A 45 2.90 20.69 3.00
N ASN A 46 3.80 21.55 2.51
CA ASN A 46 4.73 21.13 1.47
C ASN A 46 5.84 20.24 2.03
N ILE A 47 5.74 18.94 1.73
CA ILE A 47 6.70 17.91 2.12
C ILE A 47 7.16 17.17 0.86
N ASN A 48 8.48 17.07 0.68
CA ASN A 48 9.08 16.14 -0.24
C ASN A 48 9.86 15.10 0.57
N ILE A 49 9.65 13.82 0.26
CA ILE A 49 10.37 12.70 0.89
C ILE A 49 11.06 11.93 -0.23
N SER A 50 12.37 11.74 -0.10
CA SER A 50 13.18 10.98 -1.04
C SER A 50 13.77 9.75 -0.36
N PHE A 51 13.59 8.61 -1.00
CA PHE A 51 14.08 7.32 -0.56
C PHE A 51 15.19 6.87 -1.51
N HIS A 52 16.40 6.72 -0.97
CA HIS A 52 17.53 6.13 -1.69
C HIS A 52 17.69 4.70 -1.19
N ILE A 53 17.29 3.74 -2.02
CA ILE A 53 17.29 2.31 -1.69
C ILE A 53 18.29 1.60 -2.59
N ARG A 54 19.28 0.95 -1.99
CA ARG A 54 20.28 0.16 -2.71
C ARG A 54 20.35 -1.24 -2.15
N ALA A 55 20.15 -2.24 -3.02
CA ALA A 55 20.34 -3.64 -2.65
C ALA A 55 21.81 -3.92 -2.32
N ILE A 56 22.05 -4.72 -1.29
CA ILE A 56 23.36 -5.29 -0.98
C ILE A 56 23.39 -6.71 -1.55
N ASP A 57 24.54 -7.11 -2.10
CA ASP A 57 24.76 -8.51 -2.47
C ASP A 57 24.62 -9.42 -1.24
N GLN A 58 24.00 -10.58 -1.41
CA GLN A 58 23.69 -11.49 -0.29
C GLN A 58 24.96 -11.93 0.46
N SER A 59 26.06 -12.17 -0.25
CA SER A 59 27.32 -12.60 0.36
C SER A 59 27.94 -11.48 1.20
N GLU A 60 27.87 -10.24 0.72
CA GLU A 60 28.35 -9.06 1.46
C GLU A 60 27.46 -8.75 2.66
N ALA A 61 26.13 -8.85 2.51
CA ALA A 61 25.18 -8.68 3.61
C ALA A 61 25.48 -9.66 4.77
N ILE A 62 25.66 -10.96 4.46
CA ILE A 62 26.00 -11.98 5.45
C ILE A 62 27.34 -11.65 6.13
N LYS A 63 28.37 -11.21 5.39
CA LYS A 63 29.67 -10.80 5.96
C LYS A 63 29.52 -9.61 6.90
N MET A 64 28.75 -8.59 6.50
CA MET A 64 28.50 -7.39 7.31
C MET A 64 27.82 -7.74 8.64
N VAL A 65 26.76 -8.55 8.60
CA VAL A 65 26.03 -8.95 9.81
C VAL A 65 26.90 -9.84 10.71
N LYS A 66 27.68 -10.78 10.15
CA LYS A 66 28.64 -11.58 10.93
C LYS A 66 29.69 -10.71 11.62
N ARG A 67 30.26 -9.73 10.92
CA ARG A 67 31.22 -8.79 11.50
C ARG A 67 30.59 -8.00 12.64
N LYS A 68 29.35 -7.53 12.46
CA LYS A 68 28.62 -6.81 13.50
C LYS A 68 28.32 -7.69 14.73
N ASN A 69 28.00 -8.96 14.52
CA ASN A 69 27.84 -9.93 15.60
C ASN A 69 29.15 -10.11 16.39
N THR A 70 30.28 -10.26 15.71
CA THR A 70 31.60 -10.33 16.36
C THR A 70 31.92 -9.07 17.17
N ASP A 71 31.56 -7.89 16.68
CA ASP A 71 31.75 -6.64 17.42
C ASP A 71 30.88 -6.59 18.69
N ILE A 72 29.63 -7.07 18.63
CA ILE A 72 28.76 -7.18 19.83
C ILE A 72 29.34 -8.20 20.82
N ASP A 73 29.82 -9.36 20.35
CA ASP A 73 30.43 -10.36 21.21
C ASP A 73 31.68 -9.80 21.92
N LYS A 74 32.48 -8.97 21.23
CA LYS A 74 33.60 -8.25 21.87
C LYS A 74 33.12 -7.29 22.96
N MET A 75 32.06 -6.52 22.72
CA MET A 75 31.49 -5.61 23.73
C MET A 75 30.97 -6.38 24.95
N LYS A 76 30.32 -7.54 24.76
CA LYS A 76 29.90 -8.44 25.87
C LYS A 76 31.10 -8.84 26.73
N ILE A 77 32.20 -9.25 26.08
CA ILE A 77 33.41 -9.66 26.78
C ILE A 77 34.05 -8.48 27.55
N GLU A 78 34.08 -7.29 26.95
CA GLU A 78 34.64 -6.10 27.60
C GLU A 78 33.81 -5.66 28.82
N GLU A 79 32.48 -5.68 28.72
CA GLU A 79 31.60 -5.41 29.85
C GLU A 79 31.76 -6.46 30.95
N ASN A 80 31.81 -7.74 30.61
CA ASN A 80 32.07 -8.81 31.59
C ASN A 80 33.43 -8.62 32.29
N LYS A 81 34.47 -8.22 31.55
CA LYS A 81 35.79 -7.88 32.15
C LYS A 81 35.73 -6.66 33.07
N LYS A 82 34.86 -5.69 32.81
CA LYS A 82 34.63 -4.56 33.73
C LYS A 82 33.88 -5.03 34.96
N ALA A 83 32.81 -5.81 34.81
CA ALA A 83 32.04 -6.36 35.92
C ALA A 83 32.93 -7.14 36.91
N VAL A 84 33.81 -8.02 36.39
CA VAL A 84 34.80 -8.75 37.21
C VAL A 84 35.75 -7.83 37.97
N ARG A 85 36.21 -6.72 37.35
CA ARG A 85 37.10 -5.75 38.01
C ARG A 85 36.39 -4.89 39.05
N SER A 86 35.11 -4.61 38.83
CA SER A 86 34.29 -3.75 39.68
C SER A 86 33.50 -4.51 40.76
N GLY A 87 33.51 -5.85 40.73
CA GLY A 87 32.87 -6.70 41.75
C GLY A 87 31.34 -6.79 41.63
N TYR A 88 30.76 -6.43 40.49
CA TYR A 88 29.33 -6.61 40.20
C TYR A 88 29.10 -7.90 39.42
N ASP A 89 27.87 -8.42 39.48
CA ASP A 89 27.47 -9.69 38.86
C ASP A 89 27.70 -9.67 37.34
N MET A 90 28.33 -10.73 36.82
CA MET A 90 28.63 -10.92 35.40
C MET A 90 27.38 -11.16 34.56
N ASP A 91 26.29 -11.59 35.19
CA ASP A 91 25.01 -11.83 34.50
C ASP A 91 24.26 -10.51 34.22
N ILE A 92 24.73 -9.38 34.78
CA ILE A 92 24.17 -8.05 34.54
C ILE A 92 24.86 -7.43 33.32
N LEU A 93 24.44 -7.86 32.13
CA LEU A 93 24.73 -7.16 30.88
C LEU A 93 23.74 -6.01 30.66
N PRO A 94 24.16 -4.88 30.07
CA PRO A 94 23.22 -3.83 29.65
C PRO A 94 22.12 -4.42 28.75
N SER A 95 20.86 -4.16 29.07
CA SER A 95 19.70 -4.70 28.35
C SER A 95 19.81 -4.45 26.84
N ASP A 96 20.20 -3.24 26.44
CA ASP A 96 20.38 -2.87 25.03
C ASP A 96 21.36 -3.80 24.30
N LEU A 97 22.43 -4.22 24.98
CA LEU A 97 23.48 -5.05 24.40
C LEU A 97 23.01 -6.51 24.22
N ILE A 98 22.13 -6.97 25.11
CA ILE A 98 21.43 -8.26 24.95
C ILE A 98 20.51 -8.18 23.73
N THR A 99 19.61 -7.20 23.69
CA THR A 99 18.64 -7.00 22.61
C THR A 99 19.32 -6.85 21.25
N TYR A 100 20.34 -5.99 21.13
CA TYR A 100 21.10 -5.86 19.88
C TYR A 100 21.75 -7.16 19.43
N GLY A 101 22.23 -7.98 20.38
CA GLY A 101 22.80 -9.28 20.06
C GLY A 101 21.76 -10.28 19.55
N GLU A 102 20.54 -10.25 20.07
CA GLU A 102 19.43 -11.07 19.60
C GLU A 102 18.94 -10.62 18.22
N ASP A 103 18.77 -9.31 18.01
CA ASP A 103 18.36 -8.71 16.75
C ASP A 103 19.34 -9.06 15.61
N VAL A 104 20.65 -8.96 15.86
CA VAL A 104 21.67 -9.31 14.87
C VAL A 104 21.66 -10.79 14.53
N LYS A 105 21.41 -11.67 15.51
CA LYS A 105 21.27 -13.11 15.26
C LYS A 105 20.00 -13.45 14.49
N SER A 106 18.88 -12.79 14.78
CA SER A 106 17.64 -12.95 14.01
C SER A 106 17.85 -12.50 12.57
N LEU A 107 18.43 -11.31 12.37
CA LEU A 107 18.75 -10.78 11.05
C LEU A 107 19.65 -11.74 10.25
N LEU A 108 20.68 -12.31 10.87
CA LEU A 108 21.55 -13.29 10.21
C LEU A 108 20.76 -14.53 9.78
N LYS A 109 19.87 -15.04 10.64
CA LYS A 109 19.01 -16.19 10.34
C LYS A 109 18.05 -15.88 9.20
N ASP A 110 17.44 -14.70 9.20
CA ASP A 110 16.49 -14.26 8.17
C ASP A 110 17.19 -14.17 6.80
N LEU A 111 18.37 -13.56 6.73
CA LEU A 111 19.18 -13.50 5.50
C LEU A 111 19.61 -14.89 4.99
N GLN A 112 19.84 -15.86 5.86
CA GLN A 112 20.30 -17.20 5.45
C GLN A 112 19.17 -18.17 5.13
N THR A 113 18.01 -18.03 5.78
CA THR A 113 16.95 -19.06 5.78
C THR A 113 15.64 -18.59 5.15
N ARG A 114 15.34 -17.28 5.17
CA ARG A 114 14.03 -16.74 4.75
C ARG A 114 14.05 -16.01 3.40
N ASP A 115 15.13 -16.14 2.63
CA ASP A 115 15.34 -15.43 1.36
C ASP A 115 15.14 -13.89 1.47
N GLU A 116 15.38 -13.36 2.67
CA GLU A 116 15.42 -11.91 2.90
C GLU A 116 16.67 -11.33 2.26
N ARG A 117 16.52 -10.15 1.65
CA ARG A 117 17.65 -9.37 1.12
C ARG A 117 17.90 -8.19 2.05
N MET A 118 19.16 -7.75 2.07
CA MET A 118 19.53 -6.56 2.80
C MET A 118 19.59 -5.36 1.85
N PHE A 119 18.98 -4.26 2.27
CA PHE A 119 19.02 -2.98 1.59
C PHE A 119 19.72 -1.95 2.46
N VAL A 120 20.44 -1.05 1.82
CA VAL A 120 20.86 0.22 2.42
C VAL A 120 19.85 1.28 2.03
N VAL A 121 19.27 1.92 3.03
CA VAL A 121 18.23 2.93 2.86
C VAL A 121 18.67 4.25 3.48
N SER A 122 18.54 5.32 2.71
CA SER A 122 18.77 6.71 3.08
C SER A 122 17.47 7.47 2.84
N ILE A 123 16.93 8.14 3.85
CA ILE A 123 15.65 8.85 3.77
C ILE A 123 15.87 10.33 4.09
N VAL A 124 15.54 11.19 3.12
CA VAL A 124 15.72 12.64 3.25
C VAL A 124 14.38 13.35 3.06
N PHE A 125 14.05 14.21 4.01
CA PHE A 125 12.89 15.08 3.99
C PHE A 125 13.32 16.47 3.58
N MET A 126 12.53 17.12 2.73
CA MET A 126 12.58 18.56 2.49
C MET A 126 11.21 19.16 2.79
N ASN A 127 11.19 20.17 3.65
CA ASN A 127 10.02 20.97 3.94
C ASN A 127 10.25 22.40 3.45
N PHE A 128 9.20 23.08 2.99
CA PHE A 128 9.33 24.48 2.61
C PHE A 128 8.06 25.29 2.87
N ALA A 129 8.25 26.54 3.29
CA ALA A 129 7.16 27.48 3.59
C ALA A 129 7.55 28.92 3.26
N ARG A 130 6.60 29.86 3.31
CA ARG A 130 6.87 31.30 3.09
C ARG A 130 7.50 32.00 4.30
N THR A 131 7.42 31.39 5.48
CA THR A 131 7.92 31.94 6.75
C THR A 131 8.66 30.89 7.55
N VAL A 132 9.70 31.27 8.28
CA VAL A 132 10.46 30.37 9.17
C VAL A 132 9.54 29.72 10.21
N GLN A 133 8.61 30.48 10.80
CA GLN A 133 7.69 29.96 11.83
C GLN A 133 6.83 28.80 11.31
N LYS A 134 6.21 28.95 10.13
CA LYS A 134 5.44 27.86 9.51
C LYS A 134 6.32 26.66 9.18
N LEU A 135 7.54 26.88 8.65
CA LEU A 135 8.49 25.81 8.36
C LEU A 135 8.86 25.02 9.63
N ASP A 136 9.23 25.70 10.71
CA ASP A 136 9.61 25.05 11.97
C ASP A 136 8.42 24.32 12.61
N ASN A 137 7.20 24.84 12.49
CA ASN A 137 5.99 24.16 12.95
C ASN A 137 5.76 22.83 12.19
N THR A 138 5.87 22.83 10.86
CA THR A 138 5.75 21.61 10.05
C THR A 138 6.84 20.60 10.41
N ILE A 139 8.09 21.04 10.58
CA ILE A 139 9.20 20.17 10.98
C ILE A 139 8.96 19.57 12.38
N ALA A 140 8.43 20.35 13.32
CA ALA A 140 8.09 19.88 14.66
C ALA A 140 6.98 18.82 14.63
N GLN A 141 5.96 19.01 13.79
CA GLN A 141 4.90 18.01 13.58
C GLN A 141 5.47 16.69 13.03
N ILE A 142 6.30 16.75 11.98
CA ILE A 142 6.97 15.57 11.41
C ILE A 142 7.87 14.91 12.47
N SER A 143 8.61 15.69 13.24
CA SER A 143 9.44 15.16 14.33
C SER A 143 8.61 14.46 15.41
N SER A 144 7.41 14.96 15.71
CA SER A 144 6.50 14.33 16.67
C SER A 144 6.01 12.96 16.15
N ILE A 145 5.64 12.88 14.88
CA ILE A 145 5.25 11.61 14.23
C ILE A 145 6.44 10.65 14.21
N ALA A 146 7.63 11.11 13.83
CA ALA A 146 8.85 10.30 13.86
C ALA A 146 9.10 9.69 15.25
N ASN A 147 9.01 10.50 16.30
CA ASN A 147 9.23 10.06 17.68
C ASN A 147 8.19 9.01 18.13
N LYS A 148 6.92 9.15 17.72
CA LYS A 148 5.86 8.16 18.00
C LYS A 148 6.22 6.77 17.46
N HIS A 149 6.94 6.71 16.34
CA HIS A 149 7.40 5.47 15.71
C HIS A 149 8.84 5.09 16.06
N ASN A 150 9.38 5.57 17.19
CA ASN A 150 10.77 5.31 17.61
C ASN A 150 11.80 5.67 16.52
N CYS A 151 11.54 6.74 15.78
CA CYS A 151 12.45 7.30 14.79
C CYS A 151 12.75 8.76 15.16
N LYS A 152 13.79 9.34 14.55
CA LYS A 152 14.17 10.74 14.78
C LYS A 152 14.31 11.48 13.47
N LEU A 153 13.74 12.67 13.39
CA LEU A 153 14.03 13.60 12.32
C LEU A 153 15.18 14.51 12.74
N LYS A 154 16.28 14.52 11.99
CA LYS A 154 17.47 15.30 12.32
C LYS A 154 17.80 16.27 11.19
N ARG A 155 17.99 17.53 11.56
CA ARG A 155 18.36 18.60 10.64
C ARG A 155 19.71 18.33 9.99
N LEU A 156 19.79 18.57 8.68
CA LEU A 156 21.05 18.54 7.92
C LEU A 156 21.71 19.91 7.99
N ASP A 157 21.95 20.41 9.21
CA ASP A 157 22.61 21.71 9.40
C ASP A 157 23.99 21.67 8.76
N HIS A 158 24.36 22.74 8.04
CA HIS A 158 25.57 22.84 7.20
C HIS A 158 25.61 21.92 5.96
N SER A 159 24.62 21.07 5.77
CA SER A 159 24.51 20.16 4.61
C SER A 159 23.18 20.32 3.86
N GLN A 160 22.61 21.52 3.89
CA GLN A 160 21.31 21.83 3.27
C GLN A 160 21.33 21.69 1.74
N GLU A 161 22.46 22.05 1.11
CA GLU A 161 22.64 21.89 -0.34
C GLU A 161 22.68 20.41 -0.73
N GLN A 162 23.47 19.61 -0.01
CA GLN A 162 23.55 18.16 -0.20
C GLN A 162 22.18 17.51 0.04
N GLY A 163 21.48 17.95 1.08
CA GLY A 163 20.12 17.50 1.37
C GLY A 163 19.14 17.83 0.25
N LEU A 164 19.19 19.04 -0.30
CA LEU A 164 18.36 19.43 -1.45
C LEU A 164 18.66 18.55 -2.65
N VAL A 165 19.93 18.37 -3.01
CA VAL A 165 20.35 17.50 -4.14
C VAL A 165 19.84 16.07 -3.95
N SER A 166 19.91 15.53 -2.73
CA SER A 166 19.38 14.20 -2.40
C SER A 166 17.86 14.09 -2.50
N VAL A 167 17.11 15.17 -2.33
CA VAL A 167 15.65 15.14 -2.42
C VAL A 167 15.15 15.29 -3.86
N LEU A 168 15.93 15.92 -4.73
CA LEU A 168 15.57 16.06 -6.13
C LEU A 168 15.54 14.69 -6.84
N PRO A 169 14.69 14.50 -7.86
CA PRO A 169 14.57 13.25 -8.62
C PRO A 169 15.72 13.07 -9.61
N LEU A 170 16.96 13.26 -9.14
CA LEU A 170 18.19 13.13 -9.92
C LEU A 170 18.81 11.73 -9.77
N GLY A 171 18.31 10.91 -8.84
CA GLY A 171 18.89 9.61 -8.51
C GLY A 171 20.26 9.71 -7.83
N VAL A 172 20.61 10.87 -7.28
CA VAL A 172 21.90 11.13 -6.62
C VAL A 172 21.66 11.32 -5.13
N ASN A 173 22.31 10.49 -4.31
CA ASN A 173 22.39 10.73 -2.86
C ASN A 173 23.72 11.40 -2.50
N LYS A 174 23.67 12.59 -1.91
CA LYS A 174 24.83 13.30 -1.34
C LYS A 174 24.89 13.22 0.19
N ILE A 175 23.97 12.51 0.81
CA ILE A 175 23.92 12.28 2.25
C ILE A 175 24.39 10.85 2.54
N GLU A 176 25.54 10.71 3.19
CA GLU A 176 26.15 9.42 3.54
C GLU A 176 25.60 8.87 4.87
N ILE A 177 24.27 8.95 5.08
CA ILE A 177 23.63 8.50 6.32
C ILE A 177 22.70 7.33 6.00
N ASP A 178 23.29 6.14 6.07
CA ASP A 178 22.71 4.90 5.60
C ASP A 178 22.22 4.01 6.75
N ARG A 179 21.03 3.42 6.60
CA ARG A 179 20.51 2.38 7.48
C ARG A 179 20.35 1.06 6.73
N GLY A 180 20.89 -0.01 7.28
CA GLY A 180 20.63 -1.37 6.81
C GLY A 180 19.24 -1.84 7.22
N LEU A 181 18.43 -2.28 6.26
CA LEU A 181 17.07 -2.82 6.47
C LEU A 181 16.89 -4.13 5.69
N THR A 182 15.97 -4.99 6.15
CA THR A 182 15.52 -6.16 5.39
C THR A 182 14.58 -5.75 4.24
N SER A 183 14.30 -6.67 3.31
CA SER A 183 13.30 -6.45 2.26
C SER A 183 11.96 -6.05 2.86
N SER A 184 11.50 -6.81 3.86
CA SER A 184 10.22 -6.58 4.54
C SER A 184 10.17 -5.22 5.24
N SER A 185 11.25 -4.82 5.94
CA SER A 185 11.33 -3.51 6.59
C SER A 185 11.39 -2.35 5.59
N THR A 186 11.99 -2.59 4.41
CA THR A 186 12.08 -1.58 3.35
C THR A 186 10.73 -1.41 2.64
N ALA A 187 9.97 -2.51 2.49
CA ALA A 187 8.65 -2.50 1.83
C ALA A 187 7.62 -1.62 2.56
N VAL A 188 7.76 -1.45 3.87
CA VAL A 188 6.94 -0.53 4.70
C VAL A 188 6.96 0.90 4.17
N PHE A 189 8.04 1.33 3.51
CA PHE A 189 8.15 2.66 2.92
C PHE A 189 7.59 2.76 1.50
N MET A 190 7.09 1.67 0.92
CA MET A 190 6.43 1.74 -0.39
C MET A 190 4.98 2.20 -0.19
N PRO A 191 4.55 3.31 -0.83
CA PRO A 191 3.21 3.89 -0.63
C PRO A 191 2.07 3.07 -1.27
N PHE A 192 2.35 1.86 -1.76
CA PHE A 192 1.39 0.96 -2.40
C PHE A 192 1.31 -0.35 -1.61
N THR A 193 0.83 -0.26 -0.37
CA THR A 193 0.60 -1.44 0.48
C THR A 193 -0.75 -2.11 0.19
N THR A 194 -1.66 -1.43 -0.52
CA THR A 194 -2.97 -1.96 -0.90
C THR A 194 -2.99 -2.35 -2.38
N GLU A 195 -3.38 -3.60 -2.65
CA GLU A 195 -3.78 -3.99 -4.00
C GLU A 195 -5.08 -3.26 -4.37
N GLU A 196 -5.03 -2.47 -5.44
CA GLU A 196 -6.21 -1.80 -5.97
C GLU A 196 -6.74 -2.54 -7.19
N LEU A 197 -8.01 -2.94 -7.14
CA LEU A 197 -8.72 -3.43 -8.32
C LEU A 197 -9.30 -2.23 -9.08
N PHE A 198 -8.45 -1.63 -9.92
CA PHE A 198 -8.83 -0.52 -10.79
C PHE A 198 -8.48 -0.83 -12.26
N ILE A 199 -9.47 -1.31 -13.01
CA ILE A 199 -9.35 -1.52 -14.45
C ILE A 199 -9.83 -0.25 -15.15
N ASN A 200 -8.92 0.50 -15.77
CA ASN A 200 -9.27 1.67 -16.56
C ASN A 200 -9.83 1.24 -17.93
N SER A 201 -11.15 1.17 -18.05
CA SER A 201 -11.88 0.77 -19.26
C SER A 201 -13.24 1.46 -19.29
N SER A 202 -13.74 1.80 -20.48
CA SER A 202 -15.10 2.35 -20.64
C SER A 202 -16.17 1.43 -20.05
N ASN A 203 -15.93 0.11 -20.11
CA ASN A 203 -16.86 -0.93 -19.68
C ASN A 203 -16.64 -1.38 -18.22
N SER A 204 -15.86 -0.66 -17.42
CA SER A 204 -15.60 -1.02 -16.03
C SER A 204 -16.76 -0.64 -15.13
N LEU A 205 -17.24 -1.61 -14.34
CA LEU A 205 -18.32 -1.40 -13.38
C LEU A 205 -17.75 -0.97 -12.02
N TYR A 206 -18.50 -0.10 -11.33
CA TYR A 206 -18.20 0.35 -9.97
C TYR A 206 -18.73 -0.63 -8.93
N TYR A 207 -17.83 -1.13 -8.08
CA TYR A 207 -18.13 -2.13 -7.05
C TYR A 207 -18.13 -1.57 -5.62
N GLY A 208 -17.63 -0.36 -5.41
CA GLY A 208 -17.57 0.25 -4.09
C GLY A 208 -16.25 0.96 -3.83
N LEU A 209 -15.93 1.17 -2.56
CA LEU A 209 -14.64 1.68 -2.12
C LEU A 209 -13.85 0.56 -1.45
N ASN A 210 -12.54 0.56 -1.66
CA ASN A 210 -11.63 -0.25 -0.89
C ASN A 210 -11.73 0.17 0.59
N ALA A 211 -11.90 -0.80 1.49
CA ALA A 211 -12.10 -0.52 2.91
C ALA A 211 -10.86 0.03 3.61
N LEU A 212 -9.66 -0.20 3.06
CA LEU A 212 -8.40 0.27 3.62
C LEU A 212 -7.99 1.61 3.03
N SER A 213 -7.97 1.72 1.70
CA SER A 213 -7.47 2.92 1.01
C SER A 213 -8.54 3.94 0.65
N HIS A 214 -9.83 3.58 0.77
CA HIS A 214 -10.97 4.38 0.30
C HIS A 214 -10.95 4.73 -1.20
N ASN A 215 -10.10 4.09 -1.99
CA ASN A 215 -10.07 4.23 -3.45
C ASN A 215 -11.24 3.49 -4.12
N LEU A 216 -11.60 3.90 -5.33
CA LEU A 216 -12.67 3.27 -6.11
C LEU A 216 -12.27 1.85 -6.53
N ILE A 217 -13.18 0.89 -6.35
CA ILE A 217 -13.09 -0.44 -6.94
C ILE A 217 -13.82 -0.42 -8.28
N MET A 218 -13.06 -0.53 -9.38
CA MET A 218 -13.55 -0.49 -10.75
C MET A 218 -13.08 -1.75 -11.49
N ALA A 219 -14.01 -2.57 -11.98
CA ALA A 219 -13.64 -3.82 -12.64
C ALA A 219 -14.48 -4.12 -13.89
N TYR A 220 -13.81 -4.60 -14.94
CA TYR A 220 -14.46 -5.17 -16.12
C TYR A 220 -14.27 -6.70 -16.11
N ARG A 221 -15.27 -7.43 -15.58
CA ARG A 221 -15.18 -8.88 -15.32
C ARG A 221 -14.81 -9.72 -16.55
N LYS A 222 -15.19 -9.30 -17.76
CA LYS A 222 -14.85 -10.00 -19.02
C LYS A 222 -13.35 -10.00 -19.35
N LYS A 223 -12.54 -9.15 -18.70
CA LYS A 223 -11.07 -9.18 -18.79
C LYS A 223 -10.42 -10.03 -17.69
N LEU A 224 -11.18 -10.49 -16.71
CA LEU A 224 -10.69 -11.36 -15.65
C LEU A 224 -10.67 -12.82 -16.11
N LYS A 225 -9.86 -13.65 -15.45
CA LYS A 225 -9.75 -15.09 -15.73
C LYS A 225 -11.11 -15.81 -15.64
N ASN A 226 -11.98 -15.33 -14.75
CA ASN A 226 -13.35 -15.80 -14.62
C ASN A 226 -14.29 -14.58 -14.53
N PRO A 227 -15.28 -14.44 -15.44
CA PRO A 227 -16.18 -13.31 -15.44
C PRO A 227 -17.38 -13.43 -14.48
N ASN A 228 -17.54 -14.57 -13.80
CA ASN A 228 -18.69 -14.83 -12.95
C ASN A 228 -18.61 -14.03 -11.63
N GLY A 229 -19.77 -13.64 -11.09
CA GLY A 229 -19.90 -13.00 -9.79
C GLY A 229 -20.79 -13.79 -8.84
N LEU A 230 -20.56 -13.62 -7.53
CA LEU A 230 -21.36 -14.25 -6.47
C LEU A 230 -21.63 -13.24 -5.35
N ILE A 231 -22.91 -13.04 -5.00
CA ILE A 231 -23.31 -12.12 -3.92
C ILE A 231 -23.93 -12.94 -2.77
N LEU A 232 -23.17 -13.10 -1.69
CA LEU A 232 -23.60 -13.77 -0.45
C LEU A 232 -23.94 -12.75 0.66
N GLY A 233 -24.65 -13.19 1.70
CA GLY A 233 -25.19 -12.30 2.73
C GLY A 233 -26.47 -12.83 3.38
N THR A 234 -26.69 -12.49 4.64
CA THR A 234 -27.89 -12.85 5.40
C THR A 234 -29.10 -11.97 5.01
N PRO A 235 -30.35 -12.36 5.32
CA PRO A 235 -31.50 -11.47 5.16
C PRO A 235 -31.25 -10.10 5.82
N GLY A 236 -31.50 -9.01 5.10
CA GLY A 236 -31.26 -7.64 5.56
C GLY A 236 -29.84 -7.09 5.36
N SER A 237 -28.87 -7.90 4.91
CA SER A 237 -27.48 -7.46 4.69
C SER A 237 -27.25 -6.57 3.45
N GLY A 238 -28.30 -6.29 2.67
CA GLY A 238 -28.19 -5.50 1.44
C GLY A 238 -27.88 -6.31 0.17
N LYS A 239 -28.02 -7.65 0.18
CA LYS A 239 -27.80 -8.52 -0.99
C LYS A 239 -28.57 -8.05 -2.24
N SER A 240 -29.89 -7.91 -2.13
CA SER A 240 -30.73 -7.47 -3.26
C SER A 240 -30.39 -6.04 -3.70
N PHE A 241 -29.98 -5.17 -2.77
CA PHE A 241 -29.55 -3.81 -3.10
C PHE A 241 -28.26 -3.82 -3.94
N SER A 242 -27.25 -4.59 -3.52
CA SER A 242 -26.00 -4.76 -4.26
C SER A 242 -26.24 -5.35 -5.65
N ALA A 243 -27.11 -6.36 -5.78
CA ALA A 243 -27.48 -6.93 -7.07
C ALA A 243 -28.17 -5.92 -7.99
N LYS A 244 -29.16 -5.16 -7.47
CA LYS A 244 -29.84 -4.09 -8.23
C LYS A 244 -28.86 -3.04 -8.73
N ARG A 245 -27.91 -2.63 -7.88
CA ARG A 245 -26.86 -1.65 -8.22
C ARG A 245 -25.95 -2.19 -9.32
N GLU A 246 -25.51 -3.43 -9.22
CA GLU A 246 -24.63 -4.05 -10.23
C GLU A 246 -25.33 -4.17 -11.59
N MET A 247 -26.59 -4.62 -11.61
CA MET A 247 -27.39 -4.71 -12.83
C MET A 247 -27.63 -3.35 -13.47
N ALA A 248 -28.01 -2.34 -12.68
CA ALA A 248 -28.17 -0.98 -13.17
C ALA A 248 -26.87 -0.42 -13.75
N ASN A 249 -25.72 -0.71 -13.11
CA ASN A 249 -24.42 -0.27 -13.60
C ASN A 249 -24.07 -0.93 -14.93
N ALA A 250 -24.29 -2.24 -15.06
CA ALA A 250 -24.09 -2.96 -16.31
C ALA A 250 -24.92 -2.35 -17.45
N ILE A 251 -26.23 -2.16 -17.26
CA ILE A 251 -27.13 -1.59 -18.28
C ILE A 251 -26.69 -0.17 -18.70
N LEU A 252 -26.15 0.62 -17.78
CA LEU A 252 -25.78 2.01 -18.06
C LEU A 252 -24.39 2.17 -18.70
N VAL A 253 -23.48 1.23 -18.48
CA VAL A 253 -22.06 1.34 -18.84
C VAL A 253 -21.67 0.41 -19.99
N THR A 254 -22.45 -0.64 -20.24
CA THR A 254 -22.19 -1.62 -21.28
C THR A 254 -23.42 -1.87 -22.14
N ASP A 255 -23.21 -2.41 -23.34
CA ASP A 255 -24.29 -2.87 -24.23
C ASP A 255 -24.70 -4.32 -23.88
N ASP A 256 -24.66 -4.69 -22.60
CA ASP A 256 -24.93 -6.06 -22.15
C ASP A 256 -26.41 -6.29 -21.85
N ASP A 257 -26.92 -7.43 -22.33
CA ASP A 257 -28.25 -7.92 -21.95
C ASP A 257 -28.23 -8.44 -20.49
N VAL A 258 -29.21 -8.01 -19.68
CA VAL A 258 -29.38 -8.44 -18.29
C VAL A 258 -30.62 -9.31 -18.14
N ILE A 259 -30.41 -10.57 -17.80
CA ILE A 259 -31.46 -11.55 -17.56
C ILE A 259 -31.56 -11.87 -16.07
N ILE A 260 -32.77 -11.84 -15.52
CA ILE A 260 -33.03 -12.01 -14.08
C ILE A 260 -34.02 -13.15 -13.85
N CYS A 261 -33.57 -14.20 -13.15
CA CYS A 261 -34.44 -15.25 -12.61
C CYS A 261 -34.81 -14.93 -11.17
N ASP A 262 -36.04 -14.42 -10.98
CA ASP A 262 -36.49 -13.86 -9.71
C ASP A 262 -37.73 -14.60 -9.18
N PRO A 263 -37.55 -15.63 -8.33
CA PRO A 263 -38.68 -16.34 -7.73
C PRO A 263 -39.45 -15.51 -6.69
N GLU A 264 -38.84 -14.45 -6.14
CA GLU A 264 -39.43 -13.62 -5.09
C GLU A 264 -40.16 -12.39 -5.65
N GLY A 265 -39.91 -12.03 -6.91
CA GLY A 265 -40.54 -10.90 -7.59
C GLY A 265 -40.03 -9.53 -7.15
N GLU A 266 -38.84 -9.46 -6.54
CA GLU A 266 -38.23 -8.23 -6.03
C GLU A 266 -37.69 -7.27 -7.11
N TYR A 267 -37.39 -7.77 -8.33
CA TYR A 267 -36.69 -7.01 -9.38
C TYR A 267 -37.63 -6.46 -10.46
N GLY A 268 -38.90 -6.88 -10.51
CA GLY A 268 -39.83 -6.50 -11.58
C GLY A 268 -40.01 -4.99 -11.76
N ASN A 269 -39.98 -4.21 -10.66
CA ASN A 269 -40.05 -2.75 -10.74
C ASN A 269 -38.78 -2.15 -11.36
N LEU A 270 -37.60 -2.70 -11.07
CA LEU A 270 -36.33 -2.24 -11.64
C LEU A 270 -36.33 -2.45 -13.16
N VAL A 271 -36.74 -3.65 -13.60
CA VAL A 271 -36.81 -4.00 -15.02
C VAL A 271 -37.69 -3.02 -15.79
N ARG A 272 -38.88 -2.69 -15.25
CA ARG A 272 -39.80 -1.72 -15.87
C ARG A 272 -39.21 -0.31 -15.96
N GLN A 273 -38.42 0.13 -14.96
CA GLN A 273 -37.77 1.44 -14.99
C GLN A 273 -36.71 1.53 -16.10
N PHE A 274 -36.01 0.43 -16.36
CA PHE A 274 -35.09 0.30 -17.48
C PHE A 274 -35.77 -0.07 -18.80
N LYS A 275 -37.12 -0.02 -18.87
CA LYS A 275 -37.92 -0.34 -20.06
C LYS A 275 -37.77 -1.79 -20.57
N GLY A 276 -37.32 -2.71 -19.71
CA GLY A 276 -37.46 -4.14 -19.96
C GLY A 276 -38.89 -4.62 -19.67
N GLU A 277 -39.25 -5.82 -20.11
CA GLU A 277 -40.48 -6.52 -19.73
C GLU A 277 -40.23 -7.62 -18.71
N VAL A 278 -41.33 -7.95 -18.05
CA VAL A 278 -41.37 -8.89 -16.93
C VAL A 278 -42.29 -10.02 -17.35
N ILE A 279 -41.70 -11.16 -17.71
CA ILE A 279 -42.42 -12.37 -18.06
C ILE A 279 -42.81 -13.09 -16.79
N LYS A 280 -44.11 -13.30 -16.55
CA LYS A 280 -44.57 -13.97 -15.34
C LYS A 280 -44.80 -15.44 -15.65
N VAL A 281 -43.94 -16.32 -15.15
CA VAL A 281 -44.11 -17.77 -15.30
C VAL A 281 -44.93 -18.32 -14.12
N SER A 282 -46.19 -18.70 -14.36
CA SER A 282 -47.05 -19.31 -13.35
C SER A 282 -48.15 -20.16 -14.02
N SER A 283 -48.78 -21.07 -13.27
CA SER A 283 -49.90 -21.86 -13.81
C SER A 283 -51.12 -21.03 -14.26
N LYS A 284 -51.22 -19.76 -13.83
CA LYS A 284 -52.30 -18.83 -14.16
C LYS A 284 -51.84 -17.67 -15.06
N SER A 285 -50.58 -17.65 -15.52
CA SER A 285 -50.10 -16.60 -16.42
C SER A 285 -50.55 -16.87 -17.84
N LYS A 286 -50.58 -15.80 -18.64
CA LYS A 286 -50.74 -15.90 -20.09
C LYS A 286 -49.43 -16.24 -20.81
N ASP A 287 -48.31 -16.10 -20.10
CA ASP A 287 -46.98 -16.40 -20.59
C ASP A 287 -46.66 -17.87 -20.34
N TYR A 288 -46.21 -18.57 -21.38
CA TYR A 288 -45.87 -20.00 -21.35
C TYR A 288 -44.47 -20.21 -21.93
N LEU A 289 -43.68 -21.05 -21.26
CA LEU A 289 -42.43 -21.57 -21.81
C LEU A 289 -42.71 -23.00 -22.27
N ASN A 290 -42.35 -23.33 -23.51
CA ASN A 290 -42.46 -24.68 -24.04
C ASN A 290 -41.09 -25.39 -23.96
N PRO A 291 -40.86 -26.32 -23.02
CA PRO A 291 -39.58 -27.03 -22.91
C PRO A 291 -39.32 -27.99 -24.08
N LEU A 292 -40.35 -28.31 -24.88
CA LEU A 292 -40.23 -29.18 -26.06
C LEU A 292 -39.92 -28.39 -27.34
N ASP A 293 -39.90 -27.06 -27.27
CA ASP A 293 -39.49 -26.18 -28.38
C ASP A 293 -37.96 -26.05 -28.38
N ILE A 294 -37.30 -27.16 -28.72
CA ILE A 294 -35.84 -27.27 -28.84
C ILE A 294 -35.50 -27.33 -30.33
N ASN A 295 -34.72 -26.38 -30.82
CA ASN A 295 -34.33 -26.32 -32.24
C ASN A 295 -33.00 -27.08 -32.46
N MET A 296 -32.97 -28.07 -33.37
CA MET A 296 -31.81 -28.96 -33.57
C MET A 296 -30.58 -28.31 -34.23
N ASN A 297 -30.70 -27.08 -34.73
CA ASN A 297 -29.56 -26.35 -35.33
C ASN A 297 -28.65 -25.66 -34.28
N TYR A 298 -28.81 -25.96 -32.99
CA TYR A 298 -28.04 -25.40 -31.88
C TYR A 298 -26.80 -26.23 -31.49
N GLY A 299 -26.30 -27.10 -32.37
CA GLY A 299 -25.24 -28.04 -32.02
C GLY A 299 -24.37 -28.45 -33.19
N ASP A 300 -23.59 -27.52 -33.74
CA ASP A 300 -22.43 -27.84 -34.58
C ASP A 300 -21.11 -27.45 -33.89
N GLY A 301 -21.07 -27.64 -32.57
CA GLY A 301 -19.89 -27.48 -31.74
C GLY A 301 -20.10 -28.11 -30.36
N ASP A 302 -19.12 -28.86 -29.89
CA ASP A 302 -19.16 -29.69 -28.68
C ASP A 302 -19.93 -29.10 -27.48
N ALA A 303 -20.77 -29.96 -26.90
CA ALA A 303 -21.52 -29.84 -25.65
C ALA A 303 -22.91 -29.14 -25.73
N PRO A 304 -24.02 -29.90 -25.90
CA PRO A 304 -25.41 -29.39 -25.95
C PRO A 304 -25.94 -28.81 -24.63
N LEU A 305 -25.09 -28.66 -23.61
CA LEU A 305 -25.39 -28.03 -22.33
C LEU A 305 -24.88 -26.59 -22.23
N LYS A 306 -24.10 -26.11 -23.22
CA LYS A 306 -23.66 -24.70 -23.26
C LYS A 306 -24.73 -23.74 -23.79
N ASP A 307 -25.68 -24.24 -24.58
CA ASP A 307 -26.77 -23.43 -25.16
C ASP A 307 -28.13 -23.64 -24.48
N ASN A 308 -28.19 -24.47 -23.44
CA ASN A 308 -29.43 -24.79 -22.71
C ASN A 308 -29.50 -24.11 -21.33
N SER A 309 -29.26 -22.80 -21.29
CA SER A 309 -29.89 -21.97 -20.26
C SER A 309 -31.07 -21.24 -20.89
N TYR A 310 -32.24 -21.88 -20.90
CA TYR A 310 -33.51 -21.18 -21.09
C TYR A 310 -33.61 -20.08 -20.03
N SER A 311 -33.29 -18.86 -20.45
CA SER A 311 -33.17 -17.68 -19.61
C SER A 311 -34.24 -16.70 -20.07
N ILE A 312 -34.97 -16.16 -19.11
CA ILE A 312 -36.07 -15.20 -19.28
C ILE A 312 -35.67 -14.12 -20.29
N TYR A 313 -36.41 -14.01 -21.39
CA TYR A 313 -36.12 -13.04 -22.45
C TYR A 313 -36.35 -11.62 -21.93
N GLN A 314 -35.31 -10.76 -21.94
CA GLN A 314 -35.41 -9.45 -22.60
C GLN A 314 -34.12 -8.64 -22.73
N LYS A 315 -34.10 -7.90 -23.84
CA LYS A 315 -33.18 -6.84 -24.22
C LYS A 315 -33.57 -5.53 -23.54
N VAL A 316 -32.61 -4.86 -22.89
CA VAL A 316 -32.68 -3.41 -22.62
C VAL A 316 -31.69 -2.72 -23.55
#